data_AF-A0A2H6NFW2-F1
#
_entry.id   AF-A0A2H6NFW2-F1
#
_cell.length_a   1.000
_cell.length_b   1.000
_cell.length_c   1.000
_cell.angle_alpha   90.00
_cell.angle_beta   90.00
_cell.angle_gamma   90.00
#
_symmetry.space_group_name_H-M   'P 1'
#
loop_
_entity.id
_entity.type
_entity.pdbx_description
1 polymer ?
#
loop_
_entity_poly.entity_id
_entity_poly.type
_entity_poly.pdbx_seq_one_letter_code
_entity_poly.pdbx_strand_id
1 'polypeptide(L)'
;EESKERLGTIVSKIDTDKDGFVAEGELKDWIKKAQKKYVSENVARQWQEYDLNQDGAISWEEYRNVTYGTYLDDPDPDDGFNYKQMMVRDERRFKMADQDGDLVATKEEFTAFLHPEEYDYMKDIVV
;
A
#
# COMPACT_ATOMS: atom_id res chain seq x y z
N GLU A 1 -33.08 5.95 -2.47
CA GLU A 1 -32.75 6.51 -3.80
C GLU A 1 -31.27 6.85 -3.99
N GLU A 2 -30.51 7.12 -2.92
CA GLU A 2 -29.07 7.45 -2.99
C GLU A 2 -28.17 6.47 -3.76
N SER A 3 -28.49 5.16 -3.78
CA SER A 3 -27.64 4.17 -4.45
C SER A 3 -27.64 4.33 -5.98
N LYS A 4 -28.75 4.81 -6.57
CA LYS A 4 -28.84 5.05 -8.03
C LYS A 4 -28.07 6.29 -8.45
N GLU A 5 -28.07 7.34 -7.65
CA GLU A 5 -27.32 8.57 -7.94
C GLU A 5 -25.80 8.37 -7.81
N ARG A 6 -25.36 7.60 -6.80
CA ARG A 6 -23.96 7.22 -6.65
C ARG A 6 -23.48 6.34 -7.81
N LEU A 7 -24.28 5.34 -8.20
CA LEU A 7 -23.98 4.49 -9.35
C LEU A 7 -23.98 5.30 -10.66
N GLY A 8 -24.93 6.22 -10.86
CA GLY A 8 -24.96 7.09 -12.03
C GLY A 8 -23.71 7.98 -12.13
N THR A 9 -23.24 8.54 -11.02
CA THR A 9 -22.01 9.34 -10.98
C THR A 9 -20.76 8.53 -11.27
N ILE A 10 -20.73 7.26 -10.84
CA ILE A 10 -19.62 6.33 -11.13
C ILE A 10 -19.65 5.94 -12.61
N VAL A 11 -20.82 5.60 -13.15
CA VAL A 11 -21.02 5.27 -14.56
C VAL A 11 -20.57 6.43 -15.45
N SER A 12 -20.98 7.66 -15.17
CA SER A 12 -20.54 8.84 -15.93
C SER A 12 -19.03 9.16 -15.79
N LYS A 13 -18.33 8.54 -14.84
CA LYS A 13 -16.86 8.64 -14.71
C LYS A 13 -16.13 7.50 -15.42
N ILE A 14 -16.81 6.38 -15.67
CA ILE A 14 -16.30 5.23 -16.42
C ILE A 14 -16.49 5.48 -17.92
N ASP A 15 -17.71 5.87 -18.28
CA ASP A 15 -18.16 6.25 -19.62
C ASP A 15 -17.36 7.48 -20.10
N THR A 16 -16.31 7.19 -20.87
CA THR A 16 -15.32 8.18 -21.31
C THR A 16 -15.73 8.78 -22.64
N ASP A 17 -16.38 7.98 -23.49
CA ASP A 17 -16.92 8.44 -24.78
C ASP A 17 -18.30 9.12 -24.64
N LYS A 18 -18.92 9.05 -23.46
CA LYS A 18 -20.22 9.64 -23.10
C LYS A 18 -21.35 9.08 -23.94
N ASP A 19 -21.24 7.83 -24.38
CA ASP A 19 -22.29 7.16 -25.15
C ASP A 19 -23.47 6.70 -24.28
N GLY A 20 -23.35 6.84 -22.95
CA GLY A 20 -24.37 6.49 -21.97
C GLY A 20 -24.31 5.01 -21.53
N PHE A 21 -23.37 4.24 -22.05
CA PHE A 21 -23.09 2.87 -21.71
C PHE A 21 -21.66 2.75 -21.13
N VAL A 22 -21.34 1.58 -20.60
CA VAL A 22 -19.99 1.27 -20.13
C VAL A 22 -19.54 0.07 -20.93
N ALA A 23 -18.65 0.29 -21.90
CA ALA A 23 -18.07 -0.78 -22.68
C ALA A 23 -17.05 -1.57 -21.83
N GLU A 24 -16.79 -2.83 -22.19
CA GLU A 24 -15.79 -3.67 -21.47
C GLU A 24 -14.41 -2.99 -21.43
N GLY A 25 -14.03 -2.33 -22.52
CA GLY A 25 -12.76 -1.59 -22.60
C GLY A 25 -12.69 -0.46 -21.59
N GLU A 26 -13.74 0.35 -21.49
CA GLU A 26 -13.82 1.47 -20.56
C GLU A 26 -13.88 1.00 -19.10
N LEU A 27 -14.60 -0.08 -18.83
CA LEU A 27 -14.63 -0.68 -17.50
C LEU A 27 -13.24 -1.18 -17.10
N LYS A 28 -12.51 -1.85 -18.00
CA LYS A 28 -11.13 -2.29 -17.74
C LYS A 28 -10.19 -1.11 -17.49
N ASP A 29 -10.27 -0.06 -18.29
CA ASP A 29 -9.44 1.13 -18.11
C ASP A 29 -9.76 1.87 -16.81
N TRP A 30 -11.05 1.98 -16.47
CA TRP A 30 -11.48 2.57 -15.22
C TRP A 30 -11.05 1.75 -14.02
N ILE A 31 -11.17 0.42 -14.05
CA ILE A 31 -10.69 -0.46 -12.96
C ILE A 31 -9.19 -0.24 -12.75
N LYS A 32 -8.38 -0.25 -13.82
CA LYS A 32 -6.93 0.02 -13.72
C LYS A 32 -6.64 1.39 -13.14
N LYS A 33 -7.35 2.42 -13.58
CA LYS A 33 -7.19 3.79 -13.10
C LYS A 33 -7.61 3.94 -11.64
N ALA A 34 -8.72 3.31 -11.26
CA ALA A 34 -9.24 3.30 -9.91
C ALA A 34 -8.27 2.56 -8.96
N GLN A 35 -7.73 1.42 -9.38
CA GLN A 35 -6.70 0.67 -8.64
C GLN A 35 -5.46 1.52 -8.42
N LYS A 36 -4.88 2.12 -9.47
CA LYS A 36 -3.72 3.01 -9.34
C LYS A 36 -3.99 4.20 -8.43
N LYS A 37 -5.17 4.81 -8.55
CA LYS A 37 -5.57 5.93 -7.71
C LYS A 37 -5.69 5.50 -6.25
N TYR A 38 -6.36 4.38 -5.99
CA TYR A 38 -6.51 3.82 -4.66
C TYR A 38 -5.15 3.50 -4.02
N VAL A 39 -4.25 2.84 -4.77
CA VAL A 39 -2.87 2.57 -4.36
C VAL A 39 -2.16 3.87 -4.00
N SER A 40 -2.17 4.88 -4.88
CA SER A 40 -1.50 6.15 -4.61
C SER A 40 -2.06 6.90 -3.41
N GLU A 41 -3.38 6.90 -3.20
CA GLU A 41 -4.01 7.55 -2.04
C GLU A 41 -3.71 6.77 -0.75
N ASN A 42 -3.73 5.44 -0.81
CA ASN A 42 -3.42 4.57 0.31
C ASN A 42 -1.95 4.72 0.75
N VAL A 43 -1.02 4.68 -0.21
CA VAL A 43 0.40 4.97 0.01
C VAL A 43 0.58 6.36 0.59
N ALA A 44 -0.04 7.40 0.02
CA ALA A 44 0.12 8.77 0.54
C ALA A 44 -0.38 8.93 1.99
N ARG A 45 -1.47 8.24 2.34
CA ARG A 45 -1.99 8.26 3.71
C ARG A 45 -1.05 7.52 4.66
N GLN A 46 -0.64 6.30 4.31
CA GLN A 46 0.29 5.53 5.12
C GLN A 46 1.63 6.24 5.23
N TRP A 47 2.11 6.85 4.15
CA TRP A 47 3.34 7.62 4.11
C TRP A 47 3.39 8.66 5.24
N GLN A 48 2.33 9.44 5.39
CA GLN A 48 2.23 10.43 6.46
C GLN A 48 2.12 9.84 7.87
N GLU A 49 1.64 8.60 8.00
CA GLU A 49 1.56 7.89 9.28
C GLU A 49 2.92 7.30 9.69
N TYR A 50 3.75 6.90 8.72
CA TYR A 50 5.04 6.26 8.95
C TYR A 50 6.24 7.23 8.94
N ASP A 51 6.21 8.29 8.12
CA ASP A 51 7.21 9.35 8.04
C ASP A 51 7.07 10.30 9.26
N LEU A 52 7.49 9.81 10.42
CA LEU A 52 7.34 10.49 11.71
C LEU A 52 8.26 11.71 11.80
N ASN A 53 9.44 11.61 11.21
CA ASN A 53 10.43 12.69 11.19
C ASN A 53 10.22 13.69 10.04
N GLN A 54 9.31 13.40 9.11
CA GLN A 54 9.01 14.22 7.92
C GLN A 54 10.24 14.50 7.05
N ASP A 55 11.18 13.55 7.00
CA ASP A 55 12.39 13.65 6.19
C ASP A 55 12.14 13.30 4.71
N GLY A 56 10.93 12.84 4.39
CA GLY A 56 10.56 12.45 3.04
C GLY A 56 11.06 11.07 2.66
N ALA A 57 11.37 10.23 3.65
CA ALA A 57 11.61 8.80 3.52
C ALA A 57 11.03 8.06 4.73
N ILE A 58 10.98 6.73 4.69
CA ILE A 58 10.54 5.92 5.83
C ILE A 58 11.68 5.00 6.18
N SER A 59 12.29 5.21 7.33
CA SER A 59 13.30 4.28 7.83
C SER A 59 12.64 2.98 8.33
N TRP A 60 13.38 1.87 8.28
CA TRP A 60 12.94 0.63 8.93
C TRP A 60 12.63 0.85 10.42
N GLU A 61 13.33 1.78 11.08
CA GLU A 61 13.10 2.14 12.48
C GLU A 61 11.77 2.86 12.71
N GLU A 62 11.33 3.69 11.79
CA GLU A 62 10.01 4.31 11.87
C GLU A 62 8.89 3.31 11.58
N TYR A 63 9.06 2.49 10.53
CA TYR A 63 8.10 1.44 10.20
C TYR A 63 7.89 0.49 11.39
N ARG A 64 8.98 -0.02 11.96
CA ARG A 64 8.88 -0.93 13.12
C ARG A 64 8.23 -0.25 14.32
N ASN A 65 8.44 1.04 14.52
CA ASN A 65 7.91 1.75 15.67
C ASN A 65 6.41 2.00 15.52
N VAL A 66 5.94 2.31 14.31
CA VAL A 66 4.51 2.49 14.05
C VAL A 66 3.77 1.14 14.03
N THR A 67 4.33 0.12 13.39
CA THR A 67 3.68 -1.20 13.25
C THR A 67 3.80 -2.05 14.51
N TYR A 68 4.95 -2.03 15.17
CA TYR A 68 5.26 -2.90 16.31
C TYR A 68 5.44 -2.14 17.65
N GLY A 69 5.47 -0.80 17.66
CA GLY A 69 5.74 -0.03 18.89
C GLY A 69 4.72 -0.24 20.00
N THR A 70 3.45 -0.47 19.65
CA THR A 70 2.40 -0.80 20.64
C THR A 70 2.59 -2.19 21.26
N TYR A 71 3.25 -3.11 20.57
CA TYR A 71 3.54 -4.47 21.05
C TYR A 71 4.85 -4.56 21.84
N LEU A 72 5.71 -3.55 21.75
CA LEU A 72 6.95 -3.47 22.54
C LEU A 72 6.69 -3.00 23.98
N ASP A 73 5.57 -2.29 24.21
CA ASP A 73 5.20 -1.71 25.52
C ASP A 73 4.26 -2.63 26.34
N ASP A 74 3.61 -3.61 25.71
CA ASP A 74 2.68 -4.54 26.38
C ASP A 74 3.41 -5.84 26.76
N PRO A 75 3.54 -6.17 28.06
CA PRO A 75 4.20 -7.38 28.52
C PRO A 75 3.29 -8.61 28.29
N ASP A 76 3.49 -9.23 27.12
CA ASP A 76 3.22 -10.66 26.86
C ASP A 76 1.74 -11.09 26.96
N PRO A 77 0.95 -11.04 25.86
CA PRO A 77 -0.11 -12.02 25.72
C PRO A 77 0.56 -13.39 25.49
N ASP A 78 0.18 -14.38 26.29
CA ASP A 78 0.63 -15.80 26.32
C ASP A 78 0.67 -16.51 24.93
N ASP A 79 0.18 -15.85 23.88
CA ASP A 79 0.41 -16.12 22.46
C ASP A 79 1.83 -15.64 22.02
N GLY A 80 2.88 -16.18 22.62
CA GLY A 80 4.29 -15.97 22.26
C GLY A 80 4.70 -16.43 20.85
N PHE A 81 3.74 -16.70 19.96
CA PHE A 81 3.98 -17.01 18.56
C PHE A 81 4.07 -15.72 17.73
N ASN A 82 5.32 -15.32 17.52
CA ASN A 82 5.84 -14.93 16.22
C ASN A 82 5.91 -13.45 15.80
N TYR A 83 5.69 -12.45 16.67
CA TYR A 83 5.97 -11.05 16.29
C TYR A 83 7.42 -10.88 15.80
N LYS A 84 8.39 -11.52 16.47
CA LYS A 84 9.80 -11.53 16.05
C LYS A 84 10.00 -12.13 14.66
N GLN A 85 9.27 -13.18 14.29
CA GLN A 85 9.39 -13.74 12.93
C GLN A 85 8.61 -12.93 11.91
N MET A 86 7.49 -12.29 12.28
CA MET A 86 6.77 -11.34 11.42
C MET A 86 7.66 -10.13 11.13
N MET A 87 8.31 -9.56 12.15
CA MET A 87 9.31 -8.51 12.01
C MET A 87 10.47 -8.93 11.11
N VAL A 88 11.01 -10.15 11.25
CA VAL A 88 12.10 -10.63 10.38
C VAL A 88 11.63 -10.84 8.94
N ARG A 89 10.37 -11.26 8.73
CA ARG A 89 9.79 -11.36 7.38
C ARG A 89 9.58 -9.99 6.75
N ASP A 90 9.05 -9.04 7.52
CA ASP A 90 8.85 -7.67 7.06
C ASP A 90 10.20 -6.98 6.81
N GLU A 91 11.22 -7.21 7.64
CA GLU A 91 12.56 -6.67 7.42
C GLU A 91 13.17 -7.18 6.12
N ARG A 92 12.98 -8.48 5.83
CA ARG A 92 13.43 -9.06 4.55
C ARG A 92 12.70 -8.47 3.36
N ARG A 93 11.39 -8.24 3.49
CA ARG A 93 10.57 -7.59 2.46
C ARG A 93 11.00 -6.14 2.25
N PHE A 94 11.28 -5.44 3.33
CA PHE A 94 11.75 -4.06 3.32
C PHE A 94 13.12 -3.96 2.64
N LYS A 95 14.07 -4.82 3.01
CA LYS A 95 15.40 -4.93 2.36
C LYS A 95 15.36 -5.34 0.89
N MET A 96 14.29 -5.98 0.44
CA MET A 96 14.08 -6.32 -0.98
C MET A 96 13.47 -5.15 -1.75
N ALA A 97 12.71 -4.30 -1.06
CA ALA A 97 12.18 -3.07 -1.60
C ALA A 97 13.25 -2.02 -1.78
N ASP A 98 14.05 -1.86 -0.73
CA ASP A 98 15.25 -1.07 -0.63
C ASP A 98 16.30 -1.54 -1.66
N GLN A 99 16.43 -0.80 -2.75
CA GLN A 99 17.33 -1.15 -3.86
C GLN A 99 18.77 -0.69 -3.61
N ASP A 100 18.96 0.37 -2.83
CA ASP A 100 20.26 0.93 -2.48
C ASP A 100 20.84 0.37 -1.17
N GLY A 101 20.02 -0.33 -0.39
CA GLY A 101 20.41 -1.09 0.80
C GLY A 101 20.69 -0.22 2.01
N ASP A 102 20.11 0.99 2.06
CA ASP A 102 20.35 1.96 3.12
C ASP A 102 19.39 1.81 4.32
N LEU A 103 18.47 0.85 4.26
CA LEU A 103 17.38 0.61 5.23
C LEU A 103 16.39 1.77 5.36
N VAL A 104 16.27 2.57 4.31
CA VAL A 104 15.36 3.71 4.22
C VAL A 104 14.56 3.58 2.92
N ALA A 105 13.25 3.33 3.03
CA ALA A 105 12.39 3.23 1.87
C ALA A 105 12.00 4.64 1.39
N THR A 106 12.39 4.96 0.16
CA THR A 106 11.83 6.10 -0.56
C THR A 106 10.36 5.86 -0.91
N LYS A 107 9.67 6.89 -1.41
CA LYS A 107 8.24 6.77 -1.79
C LYS A 107 7.98 5.68 -2.82
N GLU A 108 8.93 5.49 -3.74
CA GLU A 108 8.83 4.46 -4.77
C GLU A 108 9.01 3.06 -4.17
N GLU A 109 9.99 2.89 -3.28
CA GLU A 109 10.29 1.61 -2.63
C GLU A 109 9.22 1.22 -1.62
N PHE A 110 8.69 2.17 -0.87
CA PHE A 110 7.58 1.93 0.05
C PHE A 110 6.29 1.61 -0.70
N THR A 111 6.05 2.24 -1.86
CA THR A 111 4.92 1.86 -2.74
C THR A 111 5.07 0.42 -3.18
N ALA A 112 6.29 0.02 -3.57
CA ALA A 112 6.56 -1.35 -3.93
C ALA A 112 6.35 -2.30 -2.75
N PHE A 113 6.84 -1.95 -1.56
CA PHE A 113 6.68 -2.74 -0.34
C PHE A 113 5.19 -2.98 0.02
N LEU A 114 4.35 -1.95 -0.11
CA LEU A 114 2.90 -2.04 0.16
C LEU A 114 2.12 -2.74 -0.96
N HIS A 115 2.56 -2.58 -2.21
CA HIS A 115 1.90 -3.13 -3.39
C HIS A 115 2.88 -3.94 -4.25
N PRO A 116 3.42 -5.06 -3.73
CA PRO A 116 4.41 -5.86 -4.44
C PRO A 116 3.86 -6.44 -5.74
N GLU A 117 2.54 -6.57 -5.87
CA GLU A 117 1.86 -7.01 -7.09
C GLU A 117 2.07 -6.05 -8.29
N GLU A 118 2.27 -4.76 -8.03
CA GLU A 118 2.47 -3.74 -9.08
C GLU A 118 3.92 -3.73 -9.60
N TYR A 119 4.86 -4.37 -8.91
CA TYR A 119 6.29 -4.33 -9.23
C TYR A 119 6.83 -5.72 -9.57
N ASP A 120 7.30 -5.91 -10.80
CA ASP A 120 7.78 -7.21 -11.27
C ASP A 120 8.91 -7.81 -10.41
N TYR A 121 9.78 -6.99 -9.82
CA TYR A 121 10.87 -7.45 -8.95
C TYR A 121 10.41 -7.86 -7.55
N MET A 122 9.17 -7.55 -7.17
CA MET A 122 8.59 -7.93 -5.88
C MET A 122 7.56 -9.05 -5.97
N LYS A 123 7.07 -9.39 -7.16
CA LYS A 123 6.09 -10.48 -7.34
C LYS A 123 6.57 -11.82 -6.77
N ASP A 124 7.88 -12.05 -6.76
CA ASP A 124 8.50 -13.28 -6.22
C ASP A 124 8.35 -13.40 -4.69
N ILE A 125 8.12 -12.31 -3.97
CA ILE A 125 8.02 -12.27 -2.50
C ILE A 125 6.61 -12.57 -1.95
N VAL A 126 5.62 -12.67 -2.84
CA VAL A 126 4.19 -12.82 -2.52
C VAL A 126 3.74 -14.30 -2.50
N VAL A 127 4.65 -15.26 -2.73
CA VAL A 127 4.38 -16.71 -2.71
C VAL A 127 4.77 -17.40 -1.40
#